data_AF-A0A822HDS0-F1
#
_entry.id   AF-A0A822HDS0-F1
#
_cell.length_a   1.000
_cell.length_b   1.000
_cell.length_c   1.000
_cell.angle_alpha   90.00
_cell.angle_beta   90.00
_cell.angle_gamma   90.00
#
_symmetry.space_group_name_H-M   'P 1'
#
loop_
_entity.id
_entity.type
_entity.pdbx_description
1 polymer ?
#
loop_
_entity_poly.entity_id
_entity_poly.type
_entity_poly.pdbx_seq_one_letter_code
_entity_poly.pdbx_strand_id
1 'polypeptide(L)'
;MLPNLDEVLYDKELQLDRYKPADCEIKLLLKDGEKTISEHAFIGQDNVQKLNGGIAYCGQLTAIGEKQVYDVGKKIRQNLIIKEKLLPKFYDPHLIYTRSTYIDRTIHSARCFLAGLFSDDDNQTIQSNNPFEIEIYSWIHEILYPNPRIYPLPSLDLISSCNSIKPCSYSLRLI
;
A
#
# COMPACT_ATOMS: atom_id res chain seq x y z
N MET A 1 -5.00 -13.57 -19.37
CA MET A 1 -4.17 -14.74 -19.04
C MET A 1 -3.28 -14.98 -20.25
N LEU A 2 -1.96 -14.89 -20.10
CA LEU A 2 -1.04 -15.15 -21.23
C LEU A 2 -1.03 -16.67 -21.45
N PRO A 3 -1.38 -17.17 -22.65
CA PRO A 3 -1.33 -18.60 -22.92
C PRO A 3 0.14 -19.07 -22.95
N ASN A 4 0.43 -20.20 -22.32
CA ASN A 4 1.70 -20.95 -22.34
C ASN A 4 2.84 -20.48 -21.40
N LEU A 5 2.54 -19.98 -20.20
CA LEU A 5 3.55 -19.90 -19.15
C LEU A 5 3.35 -21.03 -18.14
N ASP A 6 4.41 -21.79 -17.84
CA ASP A 6 4.37 -22.81 -16.79
C ASP A 6 4.00 -22.20 -15.44
N GLU A 7 3.16 -22.88 -14.66
CA GLU A 7 2.81 -22.43 -13.32
C GLU A 7 4.06 -22.44 -12.43
N VAL A 8 4.41 -21.28 -11.88
CA VAL A 8 5.51 -21.14 -10.94
C VAL A 8 5.08 -21.71 -9.59
N LEU A 9 5.83 -22.69 -9.07
CA LEU A 9 5.64 -23.21 -7.71
C LEU A 9 6.33 -22.27 -6.71
N TYR A 10 5.54 -21.61 -5.87
CA TYR A 10 6.07 -20.75 -4.81
C TYR A 10 6.58 -21.56 -3.62
N ASP A 11 7.71 -21.12 -3.06
CA ASP A 11 8.31 -21.70 -1.86
C ASP A 11 7.33 -21.68 -0.68
N LYS A 12 7.25 -22.80 0.04
CA LYS A 12 6.43 -22.95 1.23
C LYS A 12 7.07 -22.29 2.47
N GLU A 13 8.30 -21.79 2.40
CA GLU A 13 8.91 -21.05 3.52
C GLU A 13 8.67 -19.53 3.44
N LEU A 14 8.18 -19.02 2.30
CA LEU A 14 7.56 -17.69 2.19
C LEU A 14 6.26 -17.58 3.01
N GLN A 15 5.89 -18.67 3.70
CA GLN A 15 4.65 -18.91 4.41
C GLN A 15 4.70 -18.58 5.90
N LEU A 16 5.43 -17.55 6.31
CA LEU A 16 5.32 -17.12 7.70
C LEU A 16 4.04 -16.30 7.84
N ASP A 17 3.33 -16.55 8.95
CA ASP A 17 2.25 -15.70 9.46
C ASP A 17 2.66 -14.23 9.44
N ARG A 18 1.68 -13.31 9.60
CA ARG A 18 1.95 -11.85 9.66
C ARG A 18 3.24 -11.56 10.44
N TYR A 19 4.10 -10.72 9.87
CA TYR A 19 5.37 -10.34 10.45
C TYR A 19 5.13 -9.69 11.82
N LYS A 20 5.37 -10.47 12.88
CA LYS A 20 4.97 -10.15 14.26
C LYS A 20 5.41 -8.77 14.76
N PRO A 21 6.63 -8.29 14.48
CA PRO A 21 7.03 -6.94 14.91
C PRO A 21 6.20 -5.80 14.30
N ALA A 22 5.53 -6.05 13.17
CA ALA A 22 4.63 -5.08 12.55
C ALA A 22 3.16 -5.28 12.95
N ASP A 23 2.82 -6.36 13.68
CA ASP A 23 1.44 -6.73 14.01
C ASP A 23 0.88 -5.77 15.08
N CYS A 24 0.08 -4.80 14.65
CA CYS A 24 -0.43 -3.72 15.49
C CYS A 24 -1.81 -3.25 15.05
N GLU A 25 -2.52 -2.60 15.95
CA GLU A 25 -3.86 -2.08 15.71
C GLU A 25 -3.81 -0.86 14.78
N ILE A 26 -4.68 -0.87 13.78
CA ILE A 26 -4.89 0.25 12.88
C ILE A 26 -6.36 0.67 12.86
N LYS A 27 -6.60 1.94 12.57
CA LYS A 27 -7.94 2.51 12.42
C LYS A 27 -8.10 3.05 11.00
N LEU A 28 -8.99 2.44 10.21
CA LEU A 28 -9.26 2.87 8.85
C LEU A 28 -10.33 3.97 8.84
N LEU A 29 -9.97 5.13 8.30
CA LEU A 29 -10.84 6.29 8.19
C LEU A 29 -11.34 6.41 6.73
N LEU A 30 -12.52 5.87 6.45
CA LEU A 30 -13.18 6.07 5.15
C LEU A 30 -13.69 7.50 5.05
N LYS A 31 -13.21 8.26 4.06
CA LYS A 31 -13.51 9.70 3.93
C LYS A 31 -14.70 10.04 3.05
N ASP A 32 -15.09 9.14 2.17
CA ASP A 32 -16.15 9.32 1.19
C ASP A 32 -17.44 8.55 1.54
N GLY A 33 -17.50 7.96 2.75
CA GLY A 33 -18.69 7.33 3.31
C GLY A 33 -18.85 7.66 4.79
N GLU A 34 -20.05 7.49 5.33
CA GLU A 34 -20.37 7.83 6.73
C GLU A 34 -19.76 6.87 7.79
N LYS A 35 -19.04 5.81 7.39
CA LYS A 35 -18.62 4.73 8.30
C LYS A 35 -17.11 4.66 8.46
N THR A 36 -16.63 4.81 9.70
CA THR A 36 -15.33 4.26 10.11
C THR A 36 -15.40 2.74 10.06
N ILE A 37 -14.45 2.10 9.39
CA ILE A 37 -14.41 0.64 9.25
C ILE A 37 -13.36 0.12 10.24
N SER A 38 -13.79 -0.56 11.30
CA SER A 38 -12.86 -1.31 12.16
C SER A 38 -12.27 -2.47 11.37
N GLU A 39 -10.99 -2.76 11.59
CA GLU A 39 -10.12 -3.72 10.87
C GLU A 39 -10.84 -5.01 10.41
N HIS A 40 -11.79 -5.54 11.18
CA HIS A 40 -12.46 -6.82 10.91
C HIS A 40 -13.35 -6.91 9.65
N ALA A 41 -13.61 -5.83 8.91
CA ALA A 41 -14.35 -5.88 7.65
C ALA A 41 -13.43 -5.88 6.41
N PHE A 42 -12.35 -6.68 6.46
CA PHE A 42 -11.46 -6.86 5.31
C PHE A 42 -12.20 -7.51 4.14
N ILE A 43 -12.19 -6.82 3.00
CA ILE A 43 -12.76 -7.26 1.72
C ILE A 43 -11.72 -8.18 1.06
N GLY A 44 -11.91 -9.49 1.20
CA GLY A 44 -11.05 -10.44 0.48
C GLY A 44 -11.25 -11.93 0.75
N GLN A 45 -12.32 -12.35 1.45
CA GLN A 45 -12.60 -13.79 1.59
C GLN A 45 -13.48 -14.35 0.48
N ASP A 46 -14.27 -13.50 -0.20
CA ASP A 46 -15.16 -13.96 -1.25
C ASP A 46 -14.43 -13.96 -2.61
N ASN A 47 -13.97 -15.14 -3.05
CA ASN A 47 -13.47 -15.45 -4.38
C ASN A 47 -12.00 -15.14 -4.72
N VAL A 48 -11.07 -15.18 -3.76
CA VAL A 48 -9.65 -15.07 -4.13
C VAL A 48 -9.05 -16.44 -4.48
N GLN A 49 -8.55 -16.56 -5.70
CA GLN A 49 -7.87 -17.77 -6.18
C GLN A 49 -6.66 -18.06 -5.28
N LYS A 50 -6.68 -19.22 -4.64
CA LYS A 50 -5.52 -19.76 -3.92
C LYS A 50 -4.49 -20.20 -4.96
N LEU A 51 -3.28 -19.67 -4.85
CA LEU A 51 -2.18 -20.04 -5.75
C LEU A 51 -1.62 -21.42 -5.39
N ASN A 52 -1.09 -22.13 -6.40
CA ASN A 52 -0.43 -23.42 -6.22
C ASN A 52 0.98 -23.20 -5.63
N GLY A 53 1.20 -23.65 -4.39
CA GLY A 53 2.38 -23.29 -3.59
C GLY A 53 2.22 -21.92 -2.90
N GLY A 54 2.74 -21.76 -1.68
CA GLY A 54 2.51 -20.57 -0.83
C GLY A 54 1.17 -20.57 -0.05
N ILE A 55 0.94 -19.58 0.84
CA ILE A 55 -0.32 -19.40 1.62
C ILE A 55 -1.29 -18.39 1.02
N ALA A 56 -0.87 -17.57 0.07
CA ALA A 56 -1.54 -16.32 -0.21
C ALA A 56 -2.56 -16.41 -1.35
N TYR A 57 -3.77 -15.98 -1.03
CA TYR A 57 -4.72 -15.38 -1.96
C TYR A 57 -4.00 -14.38 -2.88
N CYS A 58 -4.30 -14.41 -4.18
CA CYS A 58 -3.75 -13.45 -5.15
C CYS A 58 -3.88 -11.99 -4.65
N GLY A 59 -2.78 -11.24 -4.71
CA GLY A 59 -2.78 -9.81 -4.38
C GLY A 59 -2.61 -9.46 -2.90
N GLN A 60 -2.39 -10.44 -2.01
CA GLN A 60 -2.03 -10.21 -0.60
C GLN A 60 -0.54 -9.86 -0.44
N LEU A 61 -0.22 -9.12 0.62
CA LEU A 61 1.16 -8.81 1.00
C LEU A 61 1.78 -10.01 1.73
N THR A 62 2.99 -10.41 1.34
CA THR A 62 3.71 -11.53 1.97
C THR A 62 4.41 -11.09 3.26
N ALA A 63 4.72 -12.01 4.19
CA ALA A 63 5.47 -11.68 5.40
C ALA A 63 6.89 -11.13 5.10
N ILE A 64 7.53 -11.58 4.00
CA ILE A 64 8.77 -10.96 3.53
C ILE A 64 8.53 -9.50 3.12
N GLY A 65 7.44 -9.23 2.38
CA GLY A 65 7.04 -7.88 2.01
C GLY A 65 6.76 -7.01 3.23
N GLU A 66 6.07 -7.56 4.24
CA GLU A 66 5.84 -6.86 5.51
C GLU A 66 7.15 -6.50 6.21
N LYS A 67 8.09 -7.44 6.32
CA LYS A 67 9.42 -7.19 6.88
C LYS A 67 10.17 -6.11 6.10
N GLN A 68 10.17 -6.18 4.77
CA GLN A 68 10.84 -5.19 3.92
C GLN A 68 10.31 -3.78 4.17
N VAL A 69 8.99 -3.62 4.22
CA VAL A 69 8.36 -2.32 4.46
C VAL A 69 8.60 -1.83 5.90
N TYR A 70 8.60 -2.74 6.87
CA TYR A 70 8.97 -2.44 8.26
C TYR A 70 10.42 -1.94 8.38
N ASP A 71 11.36 -2.60 7.72
CA ASP A 71 12.78 -2.21 7.72
C ASP A 71 12.98 -0.83 7.05
N VAL A 72 12.18 -0.50 6.02
CA VAL A 72 12.14 0.85 5.44
C VAL A 72 11.66 1.88 6.48
N GLY A 73 10.60 1.57 7.23
CA GLY A 73 10.12 2.42 8.33
C GLY A 73 11.20 2.72 9.37
N LYS A 74 11.91 1.68 9.85
CA LYS A 74 13.03 1.82 10.80
C LYS A 74 14.17 2.67 10.23
N LYS A 75 14.50 2.50 8.95
CA LYS A 75 15.53 3.33 8.31
C LYS A 75 15.13 4.80 8.27
N ILE A 76 13.86 5.11 8.02
CA ILE A 76 13.36 6.49 8.05
C ILE A 76 13.32 7.05 9.48
N ARG A 77 12.99 6.23 10.49
CA ARG A 77 13.06 6.61 11.91
C ARG A 77 14.43 7.16 12.30
N GLN A 78 15.50 6.48 11.91
CA GLN A 78 16.87 6.91 12.22
C GLN A 78 17.16 8.34 11.74
N ASN A 79 16.62 8.70 10.57
CA ASN A 79 16.77 10.03 10.04
C ASN A 79 15.79 11.02 10.67
N LEU A 80 14.49 10.79 10.57
CA LEU A 80 13.48 11.80 10.89
C LEU A 80 13.20 11.97 12.39
N ILE A 81 13.33 10.90 13.19
CA ILE A 81 13.01 10.92 14.63
C ILE A 81 14.29 11.05 15.46
N ILE A 82 15.32 10.25 15.16
CA ILE A 82 16.53 10.19 16.00
C ILE A 82 17.51 11.31 15.66
N LYS A 83 17.92 11.41 14.40
CA LYS A 83 18.94 12.36 13.95
C LYS A 83 18.40 13.78 13.84
N GLU A 84 17.38 13.99 13.00
CA GLU A 84 16.85 15.32 12.69
C GLU A 84 15.82 15.82 13.72
N LYS A 85 15.24 14.91 14.53
CA LYS A 85 14.21 15.21 15.55
C LYS A 85 13.02 16.01 14.99
N LEU A 86 12.70 15.78 13.72
CA LEU A 86 11.57 16.42 13.02
C LEU A 86 10.24 15.83 13.49
N LEU A 87 10.21 14.51 13.73
CA LEU A 87 9.03 13.78 14.17
C LEU A 87 9.18 13.36 15.65
N PRO A 88 8.05 13.27 16.40
CA PRO A 88 8.07 12.80 17.78
C PRO A 88 8.48 11.32 17.85
N LYS A 89 9.02 10.91 19.01
CA LYS A 89 9.38 9.51 19.26
C LYS A 89 8.15 8.60 19.36
N PHE A 90 7.07 9.13 19.92
CA PHE A 90 5.78 8.47 20.06
C PHE A 90 4.84 8.96 18.95
N TYR A 91 4.03 8.04 18.43
CA TYR A 91 3.03 8.37 17.44
C TYR A 91 1.99 9.35 18.00
N ASP A 92 1.70 10.38 17.22
CA ASP A 92 0.63 11.35 17.46
C ASP A 92 -0.21 11.50 16.18
N PRO A 93 -1.50 11.12 16.20
CA PRO A 93 -2.37 11.22 15.04
C PRO A 93 -2.59 12.67 14.58
N HIS A 94 -2.34 13.68 15.42
CA HIS A 94 -2.45 15.09 15.03
C HIS A 94 -1.24 15.59 14.22
N LEU A 95 -0.11 14.91 14.29
CA LEU A 95 1.13 15.30 13.61
C LEU A 95 1.42 14.45 12.37
N ILE A 96 0.79 13.28 12.25
CA ILE A 96 1.10 12.30 11.22
C ILE A 96 -0.15 11.98 10.41
N TYR A 97 -0.11 12.39 9.15
CA TYR A 97 -1.12 12.05 8.17
C TYR A 97 -0.70 10.82 7.38
N THR A 98 -1.50 9.76 7.43
CA THR A 98 -1.28 8.55 6.59
C THR A 98 -2.49 8.32 5.70
N ARG A 99 -2.22 8.12 4.41
CA ARG A 99 -3.25 7.81 3.41
C ARG A 99 -2.82 6.58 2.60
N SER A 100 -3.76 5.68 2.33
CA SER A 100 -3.54 4.50 1.49
C SER A 100 -4.72 4.27 0.57
N THR A 101 -4.53 3.47 -0.48
CA THR A 101 -5.67 2.99 -1.27
C THR A 101 -6.48 1.99 -0.46
N TYR A 102 -7.78 1.86 -0.72
CA TYR A 102 -8.60 0.80 -0.10
C TYR A 102 -8.33 -0.57 -0.74
N ILE A 103 -7.09 -1.05 -0.61
CA ILE A 103 -6.58 -2.33 -1.11
C ILE A 103 -5.72 -2.96 -0.01
N ASP A 104 -6.00 -4.21 0.37
CA ASP A 104 -5.37 -4.91 1.50
C ASP A 104 -3.85 -4.80 1.53
N ARG A 105 -3.15 -5.13 0.43
CA ARG A 105 -1.68 -5.08 0.39
C ARG A 105 -1.12 -3.69 0.69
N THR A 106 -1.85 -2.63 0.33
CA THR A 106 -1.40 -1.24 0.55
C THR A 106 -1.72 -0.78 1.96
N ILE A 107 -2.83 -1.23 2.55
CA ILE A 107 -3.16 -0.99 3.96
C ILE A 107 -2.15 -1.70 4.85
N HIS A 108 -1.86 -2.98 4.58
CA HIS A 108 -0.86 -3.74 5.30
C HIS A 108 0.54 -3.14 5.15
N SER A 109 0.91 -2.67 3.96
CA SER A 109 2.18 -1.96 3.76
C SER A 109 2.25 -0.69 4.63
N ALA A 110 1.19 0.13 4.64
CA ALA A 110 1.15 1.33 5.48
C ALA A 110 1.25 1.00 6.97
N ARG A 111 0.54 -0.03 7.46
CA ARG A 111 0.68 -0.55 8.83
C ARG A 111 2.13 -0.92 9.15
N CYS A 112 2.75 -1.75 8.32
CA CYS A 112 4.13 -2.21 8.54
C CYS A 112 5.13 -1.06 8.52
N PHE A 113 4.92 -0.08 7.65
CA PHE A 113 5.75 1.12 7.58
C PHE A 113 5.66 1.93 8.88
N LEU A 114 4.45 2.22 9.36
CA LEU A 114 4.23 2.97 10.60
C LEU A 114 4.75 2.23 11.83
N ALA A 115 4.54 0.91 11.89
CA ALA A 115 5.12 0.07 12.93
C ALA A 115 6.64 0.19 12.97
N GLY A 116 7.32 0.13 11.82
CA GLY A 116 8.77 0.32 11.74
C GLY A 116 9.23 1.74 12.08
N LEU A 117 8.47 2.76 11.67
CA LEU A 117 8.78 4.16 11.93
C LEU A 117 8.69 4.51 13.44
N PHE A 118 7.70 3.94 14.13
CA PHE A 118 7.45 4.16 15.56
C PHE A 118 7.91 3.00 16.45
N SER A 119 8.68 2.06 15.94
CA SER A 119 9.29 1.00 16.76
C SER A 119 10.44 1.54 17.61
N ASP A 120 10.59 1.04 18.82
CA ASP A 120 11.86 1.11 19.53
C ASP A 120 12.94 0.27 18.83
N ASP A 121 14.19 0.73 18.83
CA ASP A 121 15.30 0.02 18.22
C ASP A 121 15.75 -1.17 19.09
N ASP A 122 15.59 -1.07 20.42
CA ASP A 122 16.12 -2.06 21.37
C ASP A 122 15.22 -3.29 21.53
N ASN A 123 13.90 -3.10 21.58
CA ASN A 123 12.94 -4.16 21.92
C ASN A 123 11.80 -4.34 20.92
N GLN A 124 11.82 -3.61 19.79
CA GLN A 124 10.78 -3.66 18.75
C GLN A 124 9.37 -3.33 19.26
N THR A 125 9.27 -2.62 20.37
CA THR A 125 7.97 -2.18 20.92
C THR A 125 7.51 -0.95 20.16
N ILE A 126 6.25 -0.97 19.71
CA ILE A 126 5.66 0.16 19.01
C ILE A 126 5.37 1.28 20.03
N GLN A 127 5.94 2.45 19.77
CA GLN A 127 5.83 3.65 20.59
C GLN A 127 4.55 4.41 20.22
N SER A 128 3.39 3.84 20.59
CA SER A 128 2.09 4.46 20.35
C SER A 128 1.08 4.15 21.46
N ASN A 129 0.29 5.15 21.83
CA ASN A 129 -0.89 5.00 22.70
C ASN A 129 -2.20 4.93 21.93
N ASN A 130 -2.17 5.23 20.63
CA ASN A 130 -3.34 5.25 19.75
C ASN A 130 -3.14 4.25 18.61
N PRO A 131 -4.21 3.67 18.04
CA PRO A 131 -4.09 2.92 16.80
C PRO A 131 -3.60 3.84 15.68
N PHE A 132 -2.84 3.28 14.74
CA PHE A 132 -2.40 4.08 13.59
C PHE A 132 -3.61 4.40 12.70
N GLU A 133 -3.87 5.70 12.51
CA GLU A 133 -4.95 6.15 11.64
C GLU A 133 -4.49 6.17 10.18
N ILE A 134 -5.24 5.45 9.33
CA ILE A 134 -4.98 5.40 7.89
C ILE A 134 -6.25 5.85 7.16
N GLU A 135 -6.14 6.96 6.44
CA GLU A 135 -7.21 7.45 5.60
C GLU A 135 -7.29 6.66 4.30
N ILE A 136 -8.52 6.27 3.94
CA ILE A 136 -8.84 5.55 2.73
C ILE A 136 -10.06 6.18 2.05
N TYR A 137 -10.16 5.98 0.75
CA TYR A 137 -11.31 6.34 -0.05
C TYR A 137 -11.84 5.10 -0.76
N SER A 138 -13.14 5.05 -1.03
CA SER A 138 -13.71 4.01 -1.89
C SER A 138 -13.05 4.07 -3.27
N TRP A 139 -12.98 2.91 -3.92
CA TRP A 139 -12.46 2.72 -5.27
C TRP A 139 -13.12 3.60 -6.34
N ILE A 140 -14.31 4.18 -6.09
CA ILE A 140 -14.95 5.15 -7.00
C ILE A 140 -14.44 6.59 -6.83
N HIS A 141 -13.89 6.93 -5.67
CA HIS A 141 -13.35 8.26 -5.36
C HIS A 141 -11.84 8.25 -5.09
N GLU A 142 -11.19 7.10 -5.28
CA GLU A 142 -9.74 6.98 -5.08
C GLU A 142 -8.96 7.71 -6.18
N ILE A 143 -8.02 8.56 -5.74
CA ILE A 143 -7.17 9.39 -6.60
C ILE A 143 -5.70 8.97 -6.54
N LEU A 144 -5.32 8.08 -5.61
CA LEU A 144 -3.94 7.59 -5.48
C LEU A 144 -3.49 6.70 -6.63
N TYR A 145 -4.41 6.30 -7.51
CA TYR A 145 -4.11 5.71 -8.82
C TYR A 145 -5.00 6.34 -9.89
N PRO A 146 -4.58 6.31 -11.18
CA PRO A 146 -5.42 6.76 -12.29
C PRO A 146 -6.76 6.00 -12.29
N ASN A 147 -7.82 6.71 -11.90
CA ASN A 147 -9.15 6.14 -11.79
C ASN A 147 -10.03 6.64 -12.93
N PRO A 148 -10.36 5.79 -13.93
CA PRO A 148 -11.14 6.21 -15.09
C PRO A 148 -12.58 6.59 -14.72
N ARG A 149 -13.05 6.30 -13.51
CA ARG A 149 -14.37 6.75 -13.03
C ARG A 149 -14.38 8.22 -12.58
N ILE A 150 -13.25 8.72 -12.08
CA ILE A 150 -13.10 10.11 -11.65
C ILE A 150 -12.67 10.97 -12.84
N TYR A 151 -11.77 10.43 -13.65
CA TYR A 151 -11.25 11.07 -14.85
C TYR A 151 -11.60 10.22 -16.06
N PRO A 152 -12.84 10.32 -16.59
CA PRO A 152 -13.22 9.58 -17.79
C PRO A 152 -12.24 9.94 -18.91
N LEU A 153 -11.64 8.90 -19.50
CA LEU A 153 -10.79 9.09 -20.66
C LEU A 153 -11.64 9.76 -21.76
N PRO A 154 -11.08 10.73 -22.51
CA PRO A 154 -11.76 11.26 -23.67
C PRO A 154 -12.20 10.11 -24.56
N SER A 155 -13.44 10.12 -25.05
CA SER A 155 -13.84 9.15 -26.05
C SER A 155 -12.86 9.22 -27.23
N LEU A 156 -12.59 8.08 -27.86
CA LEU A 156 -11.72 7.97 -29.05
C LEU A 156 -12.09 8.97 -30.16
N ASP A 157 -13.30 9.52 -30.14
CA ASP A 157 -13.78 10.56 -31.04
C ASP A 157 -12.98 11.88 -30.93
N LEU A 158 -12.50 12.25 -29.72
CA LEU A 158 -11.68 13.45 -29.50
C LEU A 158 -10.25 13.29 -30.05
N ILE A 159 -9.75 12.05 -30.17
CA ILE A 159 -8.42 11.78 -30.73
C ILE A 159 -8.45 11.92 -32.27
N SER A 160 -9.60 11.67 -32.91
CA SER A 160 -9.75 11.85 -34.36
C SER A 160 -9.63 13.32 -34.80
N SER A 161 -9.99 14.27 -33.91
CA SER A 161 -9.86 15.71 -34.13
C SER A 161 -8.41 16.21 -34.05
N CYS A 162 -7.48 15.44 -33.49
CA CYS A 162 -6.07 15.82 -33.33
C CYS A 162 -5.19 15.46 -34.54
N ASN A 163 -5.76 14.93 -35.63
CA ASN A 163 -5.04 14.66 -36.88
C ASN A 163 -4.62 15.92 -37.67
N SER A 164 -4.86 17.13 -37.13
CA SER A 164 -4.42 18.39 -37.75
C SER A 164 -3.11 18.94 -37.16
N ILE A 165 -2.54 18.31 -36.12
CA ILE A 165 -1.27 18.75 -35.54
C ILE A 165 -0.14 17.98 -36.22
N LYS A 166 0.62 18.69 -37.06
CA LYS A 166 1.80 18.16 -37.77
C LYS A 166 2.72 17.41 -36.79
N PRO A 167 3.23 16.22 -37.15
CA PRO A 167 4.15 15.49 -36.28
C PRO A 167 5.45 16.29 -36.10
N CYS A 168 5.76 16.68 -34.87
CA CYS A 168 7.09 17.16 -34.50
C CYS A 168 8.08 16.01 -34.66
N SER A 169 9.04 16.18 -35.57
CA SER A 169 10.12 15.25 -35.83
C SER A 169 11.09 15.22 -34.64
N TYR A 170 10.86 14.31 -33.69
CA TYR A 170 11.89 13.93 -32.73
C TYR A 170 12.52 12.60 -33.17
N SER A 171 13.72 12.71 -33.73
CA SER A 171 14.60 11.59 -34.03
C SER A 171 15.17 11.03 -32.72
N LEU A 172 14.65 9.88 -32.27
CA LEU A 172 15.27 9.07 -31.23
C LEU A 172 16.50 8.37 -31.84
N ARG A 173 17.69 8.97 -31.64
CA ARG A 173 18.95 8.22 -31.74
C ARG A 173 19.11 7.37 -30.49
N LEU A 174 18.96 6.06 -30.65
CA LEU A 174 19.47 5.07 -29.71
C LEU A 174 21.01 5.09 -29.81
N ILE A 175 21.67 5.25 -28.67
CA ILE A 175 23.10 4.97 -28.48
C ILE A 175 23.22 3.51 -28.08
#